data_AF-A0A9D8MQW9-F1
#
_entry.id   AF-A0A9D8MQW9-F1
#
_cell.length_a   1.000
_cell.length_b   1.000
_cell.length_c   1.000
_cell.angle_alpha   90.00
_cell.angle_beta   90.00
_cell.angle_gamma   90.00
#
_symmetry.space_group_name_H-M   'P 1'
#
loop_
_entity.id
_entity.type
_entity.pdbx_description
1 polymer ?
#
loop_
_entity_poly.entity_id
_entity_poly.type
_entity_poly.pdbx_seq_one_letter_code
_entity_poly.pdbx_strand_id
1 'polypeptide(L)'
;MKSHRITLLLMLCSLSFTAQSKKINSCPFPGYKLVWNDEFSSSKLDPNRWVFQEARAGWVNHELQTYVKGESPKGRKVAECKKGTLRIYTFREDDKVYSGRLYGNRSEGFKYGYIEARIKLPKGKGTWPAWWMMPVNGGRWPACGEIDIMEEVGVDANDVSSSMHCAAYNHPAKTQKTHHLYCEGAEESFHVYALEWTEDYIRTYVDGLEQLYFENDHLG
;
A
#
# COMPACT_ATOMS: atom_id res chain seq x y z
N MET A 1 23.65 -55.26 47.02
CA MET A 1 23.32 -54.66 45.70
C MET A 1 21.87 -54.22 45.71
N LYS A 2 21.58 -52.92 45.88
CA LYS A 2 20.22 -52.36 45.80
C LYS A 2 20.09 -51.60 44.48
N SER A 3 19.37 -52.19 43.53
CA SER A 3 19.03 -51.58 42.24
C SER A 3 18.13 -50.37 42.49
N HIS A 4 18.57 -49.18 42.12
CA HIS A 4 17.74 -47.98 42.07
C HIS A 4 17.30 -47.81 40.61
N ARG A 5 16.00 -47.94 40.35
CA ARG A 5 15.40 -47.65 39.04
C ARG A 5 14.90 -46.22 39.03
N ILE A 6 15.48 -45.39 38.15
CA ILE A 6 14.97 -44.06 37.85
C ILE A 6 13.85 -44.22 36.82
N THR A 7 12.63 -43.80 37.17
CA THR A 7 11.50 -43.74 36.24
C THR A 7 11.47 -42.34 35.63
N LEU A 8 11.75 -42.23 34.34
CA LEU A 8 11.66 -40.97 33.60
C LEU A 8 10.18 -40.74 33.23
N LEU A 9 9.55 -39.74 33.84
CA LEU A 9 8.20 -39.32 33.52
C LEU A 9 8.25 -38.31 32.36
N LEU A 10 7.95 -38.77 31.14
CA LEU A 10 7.77 -37.89 29.98
C LEU A 10 6.37 -37.25 30.08
N MET A 11 6.32 -36.00 30.55
CA MET A 11 5.15 -35.15 30.39
C MET A 11 5.06 -34.73 28.92
N LEU A 12 4.19 -35.39 28.13
CA LEU A 12 3.74 -34.83 26.86
C LEU A 12 2.85 -33.63 27.16
N CYS A 13 3.44 -32.44 27.15
CA CYS A 13 2.69 -31.19 27.13
C CYS A 13 2.16 -31.01 25.70
N SER A 14 0.91 -31.39 25.46
CA SER A 14 0.22 -31.08 24.21
C SER A 14 -0.01 -29.58 24.14
N LEU A 15 0.90 -28.84 23.50
CA LEU A 15 0.63 -27.47 23.07
C LEU A 15 -0.50 -27.53 22.05
N SER A 16 -1.71 -27.24 22.49
CA SER A 16 -2.82 -26.95 21.59
C SER A 16 -2.57 -25.56 21.01
N PHE A 17 -1.94 -25.50 19.83
CA PHE A 17 -1.88 -24.28 19.04
C PHE A 17 -3.30 -24.01 18.53
N THR A 18 -4.09 -23.23 19.27
CA THR A 18 -5.29 -22.61 18.70
C THR A 18 -4.81 -21.54 17.72
N ALA A 19 -4.82 -21.87 16.43
CA ALA A 19 -4.69 -20.85 15.39
C ALA A 19 -5.82 -19.84 15.59
N GLN A 20 -5.48 -18.65 16.08
CA GLN A 20 -6.41 -17.52 16.11
C GLN A 20 -6.80 -17.26 14.65
N SER A 21 -8.01 -17.65 14.26
CA SER A 21 -8.58 -17.32 12.96
C SER A 21 -8.56 -15.80 12.84
N LYS A 22 -7.66 -15.27 12.00
CA LYS A 22 -7.64 -13.85 11.65
C LYS A 22 -9.04 -13.50 11.13
N LYS A 23 -9.70 -12.53 11.76
CA LYS A 23 -11.07 -12.15 11.42
C LYS A 23 -11.05 -11.46 10.06
N ILE A 24 -11.55 -12.16 9.04
CA ILE A 24 -11.78 -11.58 7.71
C ILE A 24 -13.08 -10.78 7.78
N ASN A 25 -13.00 -9.48 7.55
CA ASN A 25 -14.18 -8.63 7.47
C ASN A 25 -14.76 -8.69 6.05
N SER A 26 -16.09 -8.70 5.95
CA SER A 26 -16.76 -8.46 4.67
C SER A 26 -16.67 -6.95 4.37
N CYS A 27 -15.76 -6.59 3.46
CA CYS A 27 -15.59 -5.21 3.03
C CYS A 27 -16.02 -5.02 1.57
N PRO A 28 -16.52 -3.84 1.18
CA PRO A 28 -16.89 -2.71 2.05
C PRO A 28 -18.00 -3.08 3.04
N PHE A 29 -18.01 -2.45 4.21
CA PHE A 29 -19.07 -2.65 5.20
C PHE A 29 -20.44 -2.18 4.65
N PRO A 30 -21.57 -2.76 5.11
CA PRO A 30 -22.89 -2.26 4.74
C PRO A 30 -23.04 -0.77 5.07
N GLY A 31 -23.63 0.00 4.17
CA GLY A 31 -23.91 1.43 4.36
C GLY A 31 -23.12 2.37 3.46
N TYR A 32 -22.05 1.90 2.80
CA TYR A 32 -21.36 2.67 1.77
C TYR A 32 -22.12 2.63 0.43
N LYS A 33 -22.08 3.74 -0.31
CA LYS A 33 -22.58 3.86 -1.68
C LYS A 33 -21.41 4.21 -2.59
N LEU A 34 -21.31 3.55 -3.74
CA LEU A 34 -20.31 3.89 -4.76
C LEU A 34 -20.55 5.32 -5.28
N VAL A 35 -19.54 6.17 -5.16
CA VAL A 35 -19.57 7.57 -5.63
C VAL A 35 -18.56 7.85 -6.74
N TRP A 36 -17.51 7.03 -6.84
CA TRP A 36 -16.47 7.15 -7.84
C TRP A 36 -15.77 5.81 -8.04
N ASN A 37 -15.37 5.51 -9.27
CA ASN A 37 -14.55 4.35 -9.60
C ASN A 37 -13.87 4.53 -10.97
N ASP A 38 -12.80 3.78 -11.19
CA ASP A 38 -12.20 3.56 -12.51
C ASP A 38 -11.84 2.08 -12.67
N GLU A 39 -12.54 1.40 -13.58
CA GLU A 39 -12.33 -0.02 -13.88
C GLU A 39 -11.20 -0.26 -14.91
N PHE A 40 -10.57 0.82 -15.40
CA PHE A 40 -9.50 0.77 -16.40
C PHE A 40 -9.84 -0.06 -17.65
N SER A 41 -11.13 -0.08 -18.01
CA SER A 41 -11.68 -0.86 -19.13
C SER A 41 -11.35 -0.25 -20.49
N SER A 42 -11.09 1.06 -20.53
CA SER A 42 -10.59 1.78 -21.70
C SER A 42 -9.18 1.32 -22.10
N SER A 43 -8.85 1.43 -23.38
CA SER A 43 -7.48 1.19 -23.88
C SER A 43 -6.49 2.32 -23.57
N LYS A 44 -6.99 3.44 -23.06
CA LYS A 44 -6.21 4.61 -22.66
C LYS A 44 -6.64 5.09 -21.28
N LEU A 45 -5.68 5.62 -20.54
CA LEU A 45 -5.93 6.29 -19.27
C LEU A 45 -6.70 7.59 -19.53
N ASP A 46 -7.74 7.85 -18.74
CA ASP A 46 -8.53 9.09 -18.85
C ASP A 46 -7.70 10.28 -18.30
N PRO A 47 -7.28 11.23 -19.16
CA PRO A 47 -6.48 12.36 -18.72
C PRO A 47 -7.25 13.35 -17.84
N ASN A 48 -8.59 13.26 -17.77
CA ASN A 48 -9.39 14.07 -16.87
C ASN A 48 -9.42 13.50 -15.44
N ARG A 49 -9.03 12.24 -15.26
CA ARG A 49 -9.03 11.53 -13.98
C ARG A 49 -7.63 11.30 -13.44
N TRP A 50 -6.67 11.02 -14.31
CA TRP A 50 -5.33 10.64 -13.91
C TRP A 50 -4.27 11.53 -14.54
N VAL A 51 -3.37 12.05 -13.71
CA VAL A 51 -2.29 12.94 -14.12
C VAL A 51 -0.95 12.29 -13.81
N PHE A 52 -0.04 12.32 -14.77
CA PHE A 52 1.34 11.88 -14.56
C PHE A 52 2.11 12.92 -13.76
N GLN A 53 2.82 12.47 -12.72
CA GLN A 53 3.85 13.26 -12.04
C GLN A 53 5.17 13.07 -12.77
N GLU A 54 5.76 14.16 -13.23
CA GLU A 54 7.11 14.17 -13.78
C GLU A 54 8.09 14.62 -12.70
N ALA A 55 9.21 13.90 -12.57
CA ALA A 55 10.27 14.27 -11.65
C ALA A 55 11.59 13.57 -12.01
N ARG A 56 12.69 14.25 -11.72
CA ARG A 56 14.03 13.68 -11.85
C ARG A 56 14.29 12.61 -10.79
N ALA A 57 15.26 11.73 -11.07
CA ALA A 57 15.81 10.84 -10.05
C ALA A 57 16.28 11.62 -8.81
N GLY A 58 16.09 11.01 -7.65
CA GLY A 58 16.45 11.52 -6.34
C GLY A 58 15.55 12.63 -5.81
N TRP A 59 14.35 12.82 -6.38
CA TRP A 59 13.51 13.97 -6.05
C TRP A 59 12.98 13.97 -4.61
N VAL A 60 12.41 12.86 -4.13
CA VAL A 60 11.78 12.78 -2.80
C VAL A 60 12.65 11.99 -1.83
N ASN A 61 12.95 10.72 -2.17
CA ASN A 61 13.60 9.77 -1.24
C ASN A 61 14.92 9.18 -1.76
N HIS A 62 15.72 9.96 -2.49
CA HIS A 62 16.91 9.43 -3.19
C HIS A 62 16.61 8.26 -4.17
N GLU A 63 15.35 8.16 -4.59
CA GLU A 63 14.82 7.21 -5.59
C GLU A 63 15.59 7.26 -6.91
N LEU A 64 15.91 6.11 -7.52
CA LEU A 64 16.75 6.05 -8.73
C LEU A 64 16.00 6.36 -10.03
N GLN A 65 14.68 6.28 -10.01
CA GLN A 65 13.83 6.43 -11.18
C GLN A 65 13.60 7.90 -11.53
N THR A 66 13.57 8.17 -12.83
CA THR A 66 12.95 9.37 -13.38
C THR A 66 11.49 9.07 -13.68
N TYR A 67 10.58 9.84 -13.10
CA TYR A 67 9.16 9.77 -13.46
C TYR A 67 8.92 10.63 -14.70
N VAL A 68 8.29 10.03 -15.72
CA VAL A 68 8.05 10.66 -17.02
C VAL A 68 6.56 10.59 -17.39
N LYS A 69 6.13 11.52 -18.25
CA LYS A 69 4.76 11.55 -18.74
C LYS A 69 4.55 10.50 -19.85
N GLY A 70 3.89 9.40 -19.51
CA GLY A 70 3.44 8.38 -20.45
C GLY A 70 4.55 7.43 -20.95
N GLU A 71 5.67 7.95 -21.45
CA GLU A 71 6.75 7.15 -22.05
C GLU A 71 8.16 7.70 -21.79
N SER A 72 9.17 6.82 -21.88
CA SER A 72 10.59 7.18 -21.84
C SER A 72 11.03 7.87 -23.14
N PRO A 73 12.23 8.47 -23.20
CA PRO A 73 12.75 9.10 -24.42
C PRO A 73 12.85 8.18 -25.65
N LYS A 74 12.95 6.85 -25.46
CA LYS A 74 12.91 5.87 -26.56
C LYS A 74 11.52 5.28 -26.82
N GLY A 75 10.46 5.86 -26.26
CA GLY A 75 9.07 5.49 -26.52
C GLY A 75 8.57 4.26 -25.75
N ARG A 76 9.26 3.83 -24.67
CA ARG A 76 8.75 2.75 -23.81
C ARG A 76 7.77 3.32 -22.81
N LYS A 77 6.53 2.81 -22.79
CA LYS A 77 5.49 3.28 -21.88
C LYS A 77 5.82 2.99 -20.41
N VAL A 78 5.60 3.97 -19.54
CA VAL A 78 5.66 3.79 -18.07
C VAL A 78 4.30 3.51 -17.45
N ALA A 79 3.20 3.74 -18.18
CA ALA A 79 1.89 3.25 -17.78
C ALA A 79 0.98 2.98 -18.99
N GLU A 80 0.07 2.01 -18.87
CA GLU A 80 -1.00 1.79 -19.84
C GLU A 80 -2.21 1.07 -19.23
N CYS A 81 -3.41 1.32 -19.79
CA CYS A 81 -4.59 0.50 -19.52
C CYS A 81 -4.62 -0.68 -20.49
N LYS A 82 -4.65 -1.90 -19.96
CA LYS A 82 -4.63 -3.11 -20.78
C LYS A 82 -5.35 -4.27 -20.11
N LYS A 83 -6.42 -4.76 -20.75
CA LYS A 83 -7.29 -5.85 -20.27
C LYS A 83 -7.97 -5.52 -18.93
N GLY A 84 -8.53 -4.32 -18.79
CA GLY A 84 -9.24 -3.92 -17.55
C GLY A 84 -8.31 -3.65 -16.37
N THR A 85 -7.04 -3.31 -16.62
CA THR A 85 -6.06 -3.02 -15.57
C THR A 85 -5.21 -1.83 -15.96
N LEU A 86 -5.02 -0.88 -15.05
CA LEU A 86 -3.88 0.03 -15.11
C LEU A 86 -2.60 -0.74 -14.79
N ARG A 87 -1.60 -0.63 -15.66
CA ARG A 87 -0.26 -1.19 -15.46
C ARG A 87 0.71 -0.04 -15.36
N ILE A 88 1.50 -0.03 -14.30
CA ILE A 88 2.62 0.90 -14.13
C ILE A 88 3.90 0.08 -14.30
N TYR A 89 4.80 0.56 -15.13
CA TYR A 89 6.03 -0.12 -15.49
C TYR A 89 7.24 0.64 -14.95
N THR A 90 8.13 -0.09 -14.30
CA THR A 90 9.47 0.37 -13.96
C THR A 90 10.48 -0.42 -14.76
N PHE A 91 11.42 0.27 -15.40
CA PHE A 91 12.46 -0.40 -16.20
C PHE A 91 13.71 0.44 -16.31
N ARG A 92 14.83 -0.23 -16.60
CA ARG A 92 16.07 0.41 -17.01
C ARG A 92 16.08 0.63 -18.52
N GLU A 93 16.55 1.80 -18.93
CA GLU A 93 16.87 2.16 -20.31
C GLU A 93 18.20 2.90 -20.31
N ASP A 94 19.21 2.29 -20.92
CA ASP A 94 20.62 2.67 -20.76
C ASP A 94 21.01 2.70 -19.28
N ASP A 95 21.60 3.80 -18.80
CA ASP A 95 22.04 3.95 -17.41
C ASP A 95 20.97 4.55 -16.49
N LYS A 96 19.75 4.76 -17.00
CA LYS A 96 18.65 5.40 -16.25
C LYS A 96 17.52 4.43 -15.96
N VAL A 97 16.88 4.62 -14.81
CA VAL A 97 15.63 3.94 -14.46
C VAL A 97 14.47 4.88 -14.75
N TYR A 98 13.41 4.37 -15.37
CA TYR A 98 12.18 5.07 -15.64
C TYR A 98 11.01 4.39 -14.95
N SER A 99 10.05 5.16 -14.46
CA SER A 99 8.82 4.67 -13.85
C SER A 99 7.67 5.64 -14.06
N GLY A 100 6.45 5.21 -13.70
CA GLY A 100 5.26 6.04 -13.69
C GLY A 100 4.83 6.36 -12.27
N ARG A 101 4.50 7.62 -12.00
CA ARG A 101 3.78 8.05 -10.79
C ARG A 101 2.56 8.80 -11.23
N LEU A 102 1.39 8.36 -10.79
CA LEU A 102 0.12 8.95 -11.15
C LEU A 102 -0.60 9.44 -9.91
N TYR A 103 -1.35 10.52 -10.05
CA TYR A 103 -2.28 11.00 -9.03
C TYR A 103 -3.65 11.26 -9.66
N GLY A 104 -4.70 11.08 -8.87
CA GLY A 104 -6.06 11.41 -9.26
C GLY A 104 -6.22 12.92 -9.46
N ASN A 105 -7.16 13.33 -10.31
CA ASN A 105 -7.43 14.75 -10.52
C ASN A 105 -7.79 15.39 -9.17
N ARG A 106 -7.19 16.54 -8.89
CA ARG A 106 -7.40 17.28 -7.64
C ARG A 106 -8.87 17.67 -7.42
N SER A 107 -9.67 17.79 -8.49
CA SER A 107 -11.12 18.01 -8.36
C SER A 107 -11.91 16.79 -7.87
N GLU A 108 -11.30 15.61 -7.85
CA GLU A 108 -11.90 14.34 -7.43
C GLU A 108 -11.39 13.88 -6.05
N GLY A 109 -10.94 14.81 -5.22
CA GLY A 109 -10.49 14.47 -3.86
C GLY A 109 -11.63 14.04 -2.94
N PHE A 110 -11.31 13.13 -2.01
CA PHE A 110 -12.28 12.58 -1.06
C PHE A 110 -11.95 13.01 0.37
N LYS A 111 -12.99 13.16 1.18
CA LYS A 111 -12.89 13.24 2.64
C LYS A 111 -13.83 12.19 3.21
N TYR A 112 -13.27 11.29 4.00
CA TYR A 112 -13.94 10.09 4.54
C TYR A 112 -14.44 9.11 3.45
N GLY A 113 -14.85 7.94 3.90
CA GLY A 113 -15.42 6.89 3.07
C GLY A 113 -14.62 5.59 3.11
N TYR A 114 -15.07 4.65 2.29
CA TYR A 114 -14.36 3.41 2.02
C TYR A 114 -13.74 3.48 0.63
N ILE A 115 -12.42 3.33 0.55
CA ILE A 115 -11.64 3.44 -0.70
C ILE A 115 -10.87 2.14 -0.86
N GLU A 116 -10.98 1.49 -2.01
CA GLU A 116 -10.27 0.24 -2.29
C GLU A 116 -9.65 0.24 -3.68
N ALA A 117 -8.56 -0.53 -3.82
CA ALA A 117 -7.93 -0.83 -5.09
C ALA A 117 -7.53 -2.30 -5.11
N ARG A 118 -7.79 -2.95 -6.24
CA ARG A 118 -7.36 -4.32 -6.49
C ARG A 118 -6.04 -4.33 -7.24
N ILE A 119 -4.95 -4.65 -6.56
CA ILE A 119 -3.57 -4.45 -7.03
C ILE A 119 -2.80 -5.77 -6.98
N LYS A 120 -1.93 -5.99 -7.98
CA LYS A 120 -0.87 -7.00 -7.93
C LYS A 120 0.48 -6.29 -7.95
N LEU A 121 1.38 -6.66 -7.04
CA LEU A 121 2.66 -5.99 -6.86
C LEU A 121 3.74 -6.52 -7.82
N PRO A 122 4.72 -5.70 -8.20
CA PRO A 122 5.84 -6.11 -9.04
C PRO A 122 6.95 -6.80 -8.23
N LYS A 123 7.42 -7.94 -8.73
CA LYS A 123 8.59 -8.63 -8.19
C LYS A 123 9.87 -7.83 -8.32
N GLY A 124 10.70 -7.91 -7.28
CA GLY A 124 12.15 -7.75 -7.41
C GLY A 124 12.79 -6.71 -6.48
N LYS A 125 13.99 -7.04 -6.00
CA LYS A 125 14.75 -6.16 -5.13
C LYS A 125 14.92 -4.75 -5.74
N GLY A 126 14.52 -3.75 -4.98
CA GLY A 126 14.61 -2.34 -5.35
C GLY A 126 13.33 -1.77 -5.98
N THR A 127 12.28 -2.57 -6.19
CA THR A 127 10.93 -2.03 -6.39
C THR A 127 10.40 -1.46 -5.09
N TRP A 128 9.59 -0.41 -5.21
CA TRP A 128 8.82 0.17 -4.12
C TRP A 128 7.46 0.64 -4.68
N PRO A 129 6.52 -0.28 -4.97
CA PRO A 129 5.15 0.09 -5.27
C PRO A 129 4.50 0.79 -4.07
N ALA A 130 3.69 1.81 -4.34
CA ALA A 130 2.90 2.50 -3.33
C ALA A 130 1.53 2.89 -3.88
N TRP A 131 0.51 2.72 -3.06
CA TRP A 131 -0.83 3.27 -3.24
C TRP A 131 -1.23 4.01 -1.96
N TRP A 132 -1.33 5.32 -2.09
CA TRP A 132 -1.28 6.26 -0.97
C TRP A 132 -2.03 7.54 -1.33
N MET A 133 -2.32 8.36 -0.33
CA MET A 133 -3.10 9.59 -0.47
C MET A 133 -2.39 10.79 0.12
N MET A 134 -2.53 11.92 -0.59
CA MET A 134 -2.07 13.24 -0.18
C MET A 134 -3.24 14.24 -0.14
N PRO A 135 -3.16 15.28 0.70
CA PRO A 135 -4.13 16.37 0.69
C PRO A 135 -4.20 17.07 -0.66
N VAL A 136 -5.41 17.28 -1.18
CA VAL A 136 -5.68 17.95 -2.47
C VAL A 136 -5.05 19.34 -2.53
N ASN A 137 -5.19 20.10 -1.44
CA ASN A 137 -4.71 21.48 -1.34
C ASN A 137 -3.19 21.56 -1.04
N GLY A 138 -2.53 20.40 -0.96
CA GLY A 138 -1.13 20.30 -0.57
C GLY A 138 -0.87 20.83 0.84
N GLY A 139 0.35 21.32 1.05
CA GLY A 139 0.82 21.84 2.32
C GLY A 139 2.25 21.40 2.61
N ARG A 140 2.78 21.82 3.75
CA ARG A 140 4.12 21.42 4.17
C ARG A 140 4.04 20.05 4.84
N TRP A 141 4.65 19.05 4.23
CA TRP A 141 4.83 17.74 4.85
C TRP A 141 5.76 17.82 6.09
N PRO A 142 5.47 17.08 7.18
CA PRO A 142 4.36 16.14 7.37
C PRO A 142 3.07 16.78 7.90
N ALA A 143 3.06 18.08 8.17
CA ALA A 143 1.91 18.76 8.76
C ALA A 143 0.66 18.78 7.87
N CYS A 144 0.81 18.55 6.56
CA CYS A 144 -0.33 18.38 5.67
C CYS A 144 -1.01 17.01 5.82
N GLY A 145 -0.33 16.01 6.34
CA GLY A 145 -0.81 14.62 6.38
C GLY A 145 -0.42 13.82 5.13
N GLU A 146 -0.34 12.50 5.31
CA GLU A 146 -0.15 11.47 4.28
C GLU A 146 -0.70 10.13 4.81
N ILE A 147 -1.43 9.40 3.96
CA ILE A 147 -2.03 8.10 4.26
C ILE A 147 -1.47 7.09 3.27
N ASP A 148 -0.56 6.24 3.73
CA ASP A 148 -0.03 5.12 2.95
C ASP A 148 -0.93 3.91 3.17
N ILE A 149 -1.76 3.58 2.18
CA ILE A 149 -2.73 2.49 2.28
C ILE A 149 -2.03 1.16 2.01
N MET A 150 -1.17 1.12 0.99
CA MET A 150 -0.33 -0.04 0.68
C MET A 150 1.02 0.44 0.16
N GLU A 151 2.07 -0.07 0.78
CA GLU A 151 3.43 -0.06 0.27
C GLU A 151 4.03 -1.45 0.37
N GLU A 152 5.05 -1.73 -0.44
CA GLU A 152 5.94 -2.89 -0.30
C GLU A 152 7.33 -2.44 -0.74
N VAL A 153 8.38 -2.88 -0.03
CA VAL A 153 9.75 -2.74 -0.50
C VAL A 153 10.20 -4.12 -0.98
N GLY A 154 10.46 -4.28 -2.28
CA GLY A 154 10.67 -5.60 -2.91
C GLY A 154 11.94 -6.36 -2.48
N VAL A 155 12.66 -5.88 -1.46
CA VAL A 155 13.66 -6.70 -0.75
C VAL A 155 12.99 -7.67 0.22
N ASP A 156 11.82 -7.32 0.75
CA ASP A 156 11.00 -8.10 1.67
C ASP A 156 9.67 -8.47 0.99
N ALA A 157 9.77 -9.35 -0.01
CA ALA A 157 8.63 -9.74 -0.84
C ALA A 157 7.43 -10.21 -0.02
N ASN A 158 6.23 -9.77 -0.42
CA ASN A 158 4.95 -10.06 0.25
C ASN A 158 4.75 -9.40 1.63
N ASP A 159 5.72 -8.63 2.14
CA ASP A 159 5.53 -7.82 3.34
C ASP A 159 4.97 -6.45 2.94
N VAL A 160 3.64 -6.30 3.05
CA VAL A 160 2.98 -5.04 2.74
C VAL A 160 2.85 -4.19 3.99
N SER A 161 2.95 -2.87 3.85
CA SER A 161 2.79 -1.92 4.94
C SER A 161 1.71 -0.88 4.67
N SER A 162 1.08 -0.43 5.75
CA SER A 162 0.30 0.81 5.78
C SER A 162 0.94 1.74 6.79
N SER A 163 0.93 3.04 6.52
CA SER A 163 1.58 4.03 7.37
C SER A 163 0.78 5.33 7.43
N MET A 164 0.71 5.93 8.62
CA MET A 164 0.08 7.23 8.84
C MET A 164 1.14 8.26 9.18
N HIS A 165 1.09 9.38 8.45
CA HIS A 165 2.04 10.47 8.55
C HIS A 165 1.30 11.78 8.81
N CYS A 166 1.62 12.47 9.91
CA CYS A 166 1.12 13.80 10.25
C CYS A 166 2.18 14.59 11.06
N ALA A 167 1.81 15.77 11.55
CA ALA A 167 2.73 16.61 12.34
C ALA A 167 3.32 15.86 13.55
N ALA A 168 2.49 15.10 14.29
CA ALA A 168 2.92 14.35 15.46
C ALA A 168 3.59 13.00 15.10
N TYR A 169 3.17 12.37 14.01
CA TYR A 169 3.56 11.02 13.63
C TYR A 169 4.26 11.04 12.28
N ASN A 170 5.59 11.02 12.22
CA ASN A 170 6.30 11.09 10.93
C ASN A 170 7.65 10.40 10.93
N HIS A 171 8.13 10.09 9.73
CA HIS A 171 9.37 9.36 9.50
C HIS A 171 10.64 10.06 10.03
N PRO A 172 10.86 11.39 9.81
CA PRO A 172 12.01 12.09 10.37
C PRO A 172 12.11 11.98 11.88
N ALA A 173 10.98 12.10 12.58
CA ALA A 173 10.90 11.95 14.03
C ALA A 173 10.85 10.48 14.49
N LYS A 174 10.70 9.53 13.57
CA LYS A 174 10.49 8.10 13.83
C LYS A 174 9.26 7.81 14.69
N THR A 175 8.22 8.62 14.52
CA THR A 175 6.96 8.52 15.26
C THR A 175 5.79 8.09 14.39
N GLN A 176 6.01 7.85 13.09
CA GLN A 176 4.98 7.38 12.18
C GLN A 176 4.32 6.11 12.70
N LYS A 177 3.03 5.93 12.38
CA LYS A 177 2.28 4.73 12.74
C LYS A 177 2.28 3.80 11.54
N THR A 178 3.22 2.85 11.53
CA THR A 178 3.35 1.86 10.46
C THR A 178 2.99 0.47 10.98
N HIS A 179 2.25 -0.30 10.20
CA HIS A 179 2.00 -1.71 10.48
C HIS A 179 2.28 -2.57 9.24
N HIS A 180 3.05 -3.63 9.45
CA HIS A 180 3.44 -4.61 8.43
C HIS A 180 2.51 -5.82 8.47
N LEU A 181 2.17 -6.35 7.31
CA LEU A 181 1.33 -7.51 7.17
C LEU A 181 1.88 -8.41 6.07
N TYR A 182 2.21 -9.64 6.43
CA TYR A 182 2.52 -10.66 5.43
C TYR A 182 1.28 -11.01 4.62
N CYS A 183 1.31 -10.68 3.33
CA CYS A 183 0.25 -10.93 2.35
C CYS A 183 0.74 -11.98 1.35
N GLU A 184 0.49 -13.25 1.65
CA GLU A 184 0.88 -14.36 0.76
C GLU A 184 0.33 -14.14 -0.66
N GLY A 185 1.21 -14.12 -1.66
CA GLY A 185 0.82 -13.98 -3.06
C GLY A 185 0.72 -12.53 -3.58
N ALA A 186 1.14 -11.53 -2.80
CA ALA A 186 1.05 -10.11 -3.18
C ALA A 186 1.73 -9.80 -4.52
N GLU A 187 2.85 -10.48 -4.82
CA GLU A 187 3.57 -10.32 -6.09
C GLU A 187 3.10 -11.29 -7.21
N GLU A 188 2.26 -12.28 -6.87
CA GLU A 188 1.77 -13.32 -7.76
C GLU A 188 0.36 -13.02 -8.29
N SER A 189 -0.48 -12.49 -7.42
CA SER A 189 -1.93 -12.41 -7.60
C SER A 189 -2.44 -11.02 -7.22
N PHE A 190 -3.70 -10.76 -7.55
CA PHE A 190 -4.32 -9.49 -7.20
C PHE A 190 -4.98 -9.59 -5.83
N HIS A 191 -4.68 -8.64 -4.96
CA HIS A 191 -5.26 -8.48 -3.63
C HIS A 191 -6.04 -7.17 -3.56
N VAL A 192 -7.06 -7.12 -2.69
CA VAL A 192 -7.81 -5.90 -2.41
C VAL A 192 -7.17 -5.19 -1.24
N TYR A 193 -6.57 -4.04 -1.51
CA TYR A 193 -6.09 -3.13 -0.48
C TYR A 193 -7.16 -2.07 -0.27
N ALA A 194 -7.43 -1.70 0.97
CA ALA A 194 -8.49 -0.76 1.25
C ALA A 194 -8.25 0.10 2.49
N LEU A 195 -8.98 1.21 2.52
CA LEU A 195 -9.01 2.22 3.56
C LEU A 195 -10.47 2.47 3.95
N GLU A 196 -10.78 2.37 5.25
CA GLU A 196 -11.95 3.00 5.84
C GLU A 196 -11.49 4.25 6.58
N TRP A 197 -12.00 5.41 6.18
CA TRP A 197 -11.68 6.69 6.78
C TRP A 197 -12.95 7.37 7.30
N THR A 198 -12.97 7.64 8.60
CA THR A 198 -14.05 8.35 9.29
C THR A 198 -13.52 9.59 9.99
N GLU A 199 -14.40 10.34 10.66
CA GLU A 199 -13.98 11.45 11.52
C GLU A 199 -13.15 10.99 12.72
N ASP A 200 -13.43 9.78 13.23
CA ASP A 200 -12.85 9.28 14.47
C ASP A 200 -11.61 8.40 14.23
N TYR A 201 -11.49 7.77 13.05
CA TYR A 201 -10.40 6.84 12.79
C TYR A 201 -10.10 6.61 11.31
N ILE A 202 -8.93 6.02 11.06
CA ILE A 202 -8.51 5.39 9.82
C ILE A 202 -8.24 3.90 10.08
N ARG A 203 -8.78 3.03 9.23
CA ARG A 203 -8.44 1.60 9.16
C ARG A 203 -7.98 1.20 7.79
N THR A 204 -6.95 0.37 7.70
CA THR A 204 -6.55 -0.26 6.43
C THR A 204 -6.78 -1.76 6.45
N TYR A 205 -6.98 -2.33 5.25
CA TYR A 205 -7.29 -3.74 5.07
C TYR A 205 -6.52 -4.34 3.88
N VAL A 206 -6.24 -5.64 3.98
CA VAL A 206 -5.80 -6.50 2.87
C VAL A 206 -6.75 -7.69 2.79
N ASP A 207 -7.49 -7.82 1.69
CA ASP A 207 -8.52 -8.84 1.49
C ASP A 207 -9.52 -8.94 2.67
N GLY A 208 -9.92 -7.78 3.21
CA GLY A 208 -10.84 -7.68 4.35
C GLY A 208 -10.21 -7.96 5.71
N LEU A 209 -8.94 -8.39 5.78
CA LEU A 209 -8.19 -8.49 7.02
C LEU A 209 -7.70 -7.11 7.44
N GLU A 210 -8.01 -6.68 8.66
CA GLU A 210 -7.49 -5.43 9.22
C GLU A 210 -5.96 -5.48 9.33
N GLN A 211 -5.30 -4.46 8.77
CA GLN A 211 -3.86 -4.27 8.82
C GLN A 211 -3.48 -3.19 9.83
N LEU A 212 -4.10 -2.02 9.80
CA LEU A 212 -3.78 -0.89 10.68
C LEU A 212 -5.06 -0.25 11.20
N TYR A 213 -5.03 0.16 12.47
CA TYR A 213 -6.01 1.05 13.08
C TYR A 213 -5.29 2.29 13.60
N PHE A 214 -5.78 3.47 13.21
CA PHE A 214 -5.28 4.77 13.63
C PHE A 214 -6.45 5.61 14.14
N GLU A 215 -6.46 5.86 15.44
CA GLU A 215 -7.45 6.71 16.10
C GLU A 215 -7.12 8.19 15.89
N ASN A 216 -8.15 9.02 15.69
CA ASN A 216 -8.02 10.47 15.69
C ASN A 216 -7.86 10.97 17.13
N ASP A 217 -6.63 10.99 17.62
CA ASP A 217 -6.25 11.52 18.94
C ASP A 217 -6.12 13.05 18.98
N HIS A 218 -6.41 13.72 17.86
CA HIS A 218 -6.32 15.16 17.68
C HIS A 218 -4.91 15.77 17.85
N LEU A 219 -3.85 14.97 17.72
CA LEU A 219 -2.46 15.45 17.89
C LEU A 219 -1.79 15.94 16.60
N GLY A 220 -2.41 15.74 15.42
CA GLY A 220 -1.90 16.27 14.16
C GLY A 220 -2.58 15.71 12.93
#